data_AF-A0A1G0XRC3-F1
#
_entry.id   AF-A0A1G0XRC3-F1
#
_cell.length_a   1.000
_cell.length_b   1.000
_cell.length_c   1.000
_cell.angle_alpha   90.00
_cell.angle_beta   90.00
_cell.angle_gamma   90.00
#
_symmetry.space_group_name_H-M   'P 1'
#
loop_
_entity.id
_entity.type
_entity.pdbx_description
1 polymer ?
#
loop_
_entity_poly.entity_id
_entity_poly.type
_entity_poly.pdbx_seq_one_letter_code
_entity_poly.pdbx_strand_id
1 'polypeptide(L)'
;MNSNEETSLYRPFLAHFNTERQTSALYFNEGSPIPEGHYYMRGGICFPVPVDGSISGYAVMCGRNLVSNVIYVFEEREFFTIDHVIDGEKGGIKLKGLSTWFNDCWTRYYADTFYFHQDHETCQKYRLQVVRSPMIANKPHFVEIKWSDDNQAMHTVFEKDILQQLKYSKDGKVYQQLQEYNADQDGVYPALHSLKCALSGYDRYPARIMN
;
A
#
# COMPACT_ATOMS: atom_id res chain seq x y z
N MET A 1 1.52 -27.04 -5.29
CA MET A 1 0.12 -26.68 -5.55
C MET A 1 -0.40 -26.04 -4.27
N ASN A 2 -0.82 -24.76 -4.28
CA ASN A 2 -1.70 -24.08 -3.28
C ASN A 2 -1.45 -22.57 -3.10
N SER A 3 -0.39 -21.96 -3.65
CA SER A 3 -0.17 -20.51 -3.49
C SER A 3 -1.19 -19.62 -4.23
N ASN A 4 -1.80 -20.13 -5.30
CA ASN A 4 -2.79 -19.38 -6.10
C ASN A 4 -4.20 -19.40 -5.50
N GLU A 5 -4.56 -20.42 -4.71
CA GLU A 5 -5.88 -20.50 -4.07
C GLU A 5 -5.94 -19.60 -2.84
N GLU A 6 -4.89 -19.59 -2.01
CA GLU A 6 -4.83 -18.72 -0.82
C GLU A 6 -4.86 -17.23 -1.18
N THR A 7 -4.11 -16.81 -2.23
CA THR A 7 -4.16 -15.40 -2.68
C THR A 7 -5.51 -15.01 -3.28
N SER A 8 -6.35 -15.96 -3.69
CA SER A 8 -7.71 -15.68 -4.20
C SER A 8 -8.69 -15.32 -3.09
N LEU A 9 -8.47 -15.79 -1.86
CA LEU A 9 -9.38 -15.54 -0.73
C LEU A 9 -9.25 -14.11 -0.19
N TYR A 10 -8.08 -13.49 -0.32
CA TYR A 10 -7.82 -12.12 0.15
C TYR A 10 -8.07 -11.05 -0.92
N ARG A 11 -8.37 -11.48 -2.16
CA ARG A 11 -8.65 -10.58 -3.29
C ARG A 11 -10.14 -10.57 -3.59
N PRO A 12 -10.75 -9.39 -3.81
CA PRO A 12 -12.15 -9.34 -4.17
C PRO A 12 -12.32 -9.94 -5.57
N PHE A 13 -13.36 -10.75 -5.76
CA PHE A 13 -13.74 -11.21 -7.09
C PHE A 13 -14.59 -10.16 -7.81
N LEU A 14 -15.23 -9.26 -7.05
CA LEU A 14 -16.06 -8.17 -7.56
C LEU A 14 -15.85 -6.91 -6.71
N ALA A 15 -15.79 -5.76 -7.38
CA ALA A 15 -15.74 -4.46 -6.73
C ALA A 15 -16.65 -3.46 -7.46
N HIS A 16 -17.33 -2.61 -6.68
CA HIS A 16 -18.13 -1.50 -7.19
C HIS A 16 -17.69 -0.19 -6.54
N PHE A 17 -17.47 0.84 -7.36
CA PHE A 17 -17.10 2.16 -6.85
C PHE A 17 -18.35 2.98 -6.53
N ASN A 18 -18.42 3.49 -5.30
CA ASN A 18 -19.40 4.47 -4.87
C ASN A 18 -18.80 5.88 -5.02
N THR A 19 -19.24 6.59 -6.06
CA THR A 19 -18.74 7.93 -6.40
C THR A 19 -19.10 8.98 -5.36
N GLU A 20 -20.26 8.89 -4.71
CA GLU A 20 -20.71 9.86 -3.69
C GLU A 20 -19.85 9.78 -2.43
N ARG A 21 -19.53 8.55 -1.99
CA ARG A 21 -18.77 8.29 -0.77
C ARG A 21 -17.27 8.16 -1.01
N GLN A 22 -16.84 8.08 -2.27
CA GLN A 22 -15.45 7.81 -2.67
C GLN A 22 -14.91 6.53 -2.02
N THR A 23 -15.73 5.48 -2.03
CA THR A 23 -15.48 4.19 -1.37
C THR A 23 -15.75 3.04 -2.33
N SER A 24 -15.22 1.87 -2.00
CA SER A 24 -15.34 0.67 -2.82
C SER A 24 -16.12 -0.39 -2.06
N ALA A 25 -17.22 -0.86 -2.62
CA ALA A 25 -17.91 -2.05 -2.15
C ALA A 25 -17.13 -3.27 -2.68
N LEU A 26 -16.59 -4.08 -1.76
CA LEU A 26 -15.76 -5.24 -2.08
C LEU A 26 -16.48 -6.53 -1.70
N TYR A 27 -16.45 -7.51 -2.60
CA TYR A 27 -17.05 -8.83 -2.45
C TYR A 27 -15.98 -9.91 -2.62
N PHE A 28 -15.99 -10.89 -1.72
CA PHE A 28 -14.91 -11.89 -1.61
C PHE A 28 -15.47 -13.30 -1.71
N ASN A 29 -14.62 -14.24 -2.13
CA ASN A 29 -15.03 -15.64 -2.21
C ASN A 29 -15.43 -16.18 -0.83
N GLU A 30 -16.32 -17.17 -0.82
CA GLU A 30 -16.71 -17.86 0.40
C GLU A 30 -15.48 -18.41 1.13
N GLY A 31 -15.42 -18.21 2.46
CA GLY A 31 -14.25 -18.56 3.26
C GLY A 31 -13.16 -17.48 3.32
N SER A 32 -13.36 -16.31 2.68
CA SER A 32 -12.47 -15.17 2.88
C SER A 32 -12.46 -14.73 4.36
N PRO A 33 -11.27 -14.47 4.94
CA PRO A 33 -11.16 -13.88 6.26
C PRO A 33 -11.45 -12.37 6.27
N ILE A 34 -11.65 -11.76 5.10
CA ILE A 34 -11.99 -10.35 4.96
C ILE A 34 -13.50 -10.24 4.77
N PRO A 35 -14.21 -9.47 5.61
CA PRO A 35 -15.64 -9.32 5.48
C PRO A 35 -16.02 -8.56 4.21
N GLU A 36 -17.13 -8.91 3.59
CA GLU A 36 -17.69 -8.07 2.52
C GLU A 36 -18.16 -6.73 3.08
N GLY A 37 -18.16 -5.68 2.24
CA GLY A 37 -18.71 -4.39 2.64
C GLY A 37 -18.08 -3.21 1.92
N HIS A 38 -18.29 -2.02 2.49
CA HIS A 38 -17.74 -0.78 1.97
C HIS A 38 -16.41 -0.46 2.61
N TYR A 39 -15.41 -0.21 1.76
CA TYR A 39 -14.05 0.08 2.13
C TYR A 39 -13.64 1.47 1.65
N TYR A 40 -13.02 2.23 2.53
CA TYR A 40 -12.29 3.43 2.16
C TYR A 40 -10.86 3.03 1.79
N MET A 41 -10.54 3.01 0.50
CA MET A 41 -9.29 2.46 -0.04
C MET A 41 -8.20 3.53 -0.13
N ARG A 42 -7.05 3.31 0.50
CA ARG A 42 -5.88 4.20 0.46
C ARG A 42 -4.60 3.40 0.58
N GLY A 43 -3.59 3.78 -0.17
CA GLY A 43 -2.27 3.19 -0.10
C GLY A 43 -1.27 4.04 0.67
N GLY A 44 -0.13 3.45 0.96
CA GLY A 44 1.06 4.14 1.43
C GLY A 44 2.26 3.75 0.58
N ILE A 45 3.18 4.68 0.38
CA ILE A 45 4.37 4.45 -0.43
C ILE A 45 5.62 4.97 0.28
N CYS A 46 6.62 4.10 0.34
CA CYS A 46 8.00 4.44 0.58
C CYS A 46 8.72 4.35 -0.79
N PHE A 47 9.07 5.49 -1.36
CA PHE A 47 9.95 5.54 -2.51
C PHE A 47 11.32 4.96 -2.18
N PRO A 48 12.06 4.44 -3.17
CA PRO A 48 13.27 3.68 -2.90
C PRO A 48 14.30 4.40 -2.04
N VAL A 49 14.72 3.72 -0.97
CA VAL A 49 15.75 4.14 -0.01
C VAL A 49 16.86 3.10 0.07
N PRO A 50 18.08 3.47 0.53
CA PRO A 50 19.15 2.50 0.78
C PRO A 50 18.77 1.54 1.91
N VAL A 51 18.85 0.23 1.66
CA VAL A 51 18.66 -0.86 2.63
C VAL A 51 19.76 -1.89 2.38
N ASP A 52 20.65 -2.08 3.35
CA ASP A 52 21.71 -3.12 3.34
C ASP A 52 22.52 -3.19 2.03
N GLY A 53 22.87 -2.03 1.47
CA GLY A 53 23.66 -1.93 0.23
C GLY A 53 22.85 -2.09 -1.07
N SER A 54 21.54 -2.28 -0.97
CA SER A 54 20.58 -2.19 -2.09
C SER A 54 19.74 -0.91 -1.98
N ILE A 55 19.01 -0.57 -3.03
CA ILE A 55 18.04 0.54 -3.02
C ILE A 55 16.68 -0.06 -3.34
N SER A 56 15.75 -0.09 -2.39
CA SER A 56 14.40 -0.58 -2.64
C SER A 56 13.34 0.30 -2.00
N GLY A 57 12.20 0.37 -2.68
CA GLY A 57 10.99 1.03 -2.23
C GLY A 57 9.91 -0.01 -1.96
N TYR A 58 8.86 0.43 -1.28
CA TYR A 58 7.75 -0.43 -0.92
C TYR A 58 6.43 0.32 -0.99
N ALA A 59 5.40 -0.36 -1.47
CA ALA A 59 4.06 0.17 -1.54
C ALA A 59 3.07 -0.82 -0.90
N VAL A 60 2.08 -0.27 -0.23
CA VAL A 60 0.95 -1.02 0.35
C VAL A 60 -0.36 -0.45 -0.13
N MET A 61 -1.34 -1.31 -0.36
CA MET A 61 -2.73 -0.93 -0.56
C MET A 61 -3.55 -1.39 0.64
N CYS A 62 -4.21 -0.44 1.29
CA CYS A 62 -5.04 -0.71 2.46
C CYS A 62 -6.50 -0.34 2.19
N GLY A 63 -7.41 -0.96 2.93
CA GLY A 63 -8.81 -0.56 2.97
C GLY A 63 -9.34 -0.56 4.40
N ARG A 64 -9.93 0.55 4.82
CA ARG A 64 -10.67 0.65 6.09
C ARG A 64 -12.12 0.23 5.86
N ASN A 65 -12.56 -0.85 6.48
CA ASN A 65 -13.97 -1.24 6.48
C ASN A 65 -14.77 -0.18 7.23
N LEU A 66 -15.79 0.40 6.60
CA LEU A 66 -16.53 1.52 7.18
C LEU A 66 -17.46 1.14 8.33
N VAL A 67 -17.79 -0.14 8.49
CA VAL A 67 -18.66 -0.65 9.56
C VAL A 67 -17.83 -1.04 10.78
N SER A 68 -16.82 -1.89 10.59
CA SER A 68 -15.99 -2.39 11.69
C SER A 68 -14.83 -1.46 12.06
N ASN A 69 -14.53 -0.47 11.21
CA ASN A 69 -13.37 0.42 11.30
C ASN A 69 -12.00 -0.30 11.26
N VAL A 70 -11.98 -1.58 10.91
CA VAL A 70 -10.74 -2.37 10.77
C VAL A 70 -10.08 -2.04 9.43
N ILE A 71 -8.77 -1.82 9.47
CA ILE A 71 -7.91 -1.56 8.31
C ILE A 71 -7.26 -2.88 7.90
N TYR A 72 -7.44 -3.25 6.63
CA TYR A 72 -6.83 -4.43 6.04
C TYR A 72 -5.75 -4.00 5.04
N VAL A 73 -4.58 -4.62 5.11
CA VAL A 73 -3.55 -4.55 4.06
C VAL A 73 -3.88 -5.61 3.01
N PHE A 74 -4.29 -5.17 1.83
CA PHE A 74 -4.76 -6.02 0.73
C PHE A 74 -3.64 -6.45 -0.22
N GLU A 75 -2.78 -5.50 -0.58
CA GLU A 75 -1.65 -5.75 -1.47
C GLU A 75 -0.41 -5.07 -0.92
N GLU A 76 0.72 -5.70 -1.17
CA GLU A 76 2.02 -5.22 -0.76
C GLU A 76 3.04 -5.49 -1.88
N ARG A 77 3.95 -4.55 -2.12
CA ARG A 77 4.85 -4.61 -3.28
C ARG A 77 6.17 -3.91 -3.03
N GLU A 78 7.25 -4.68 -3.04
CA GLU A 78 8.59 -4.14 -3.21
C GLU A 78 8.80 -3.69 -4.67
N PHE A 79 9.50 -2.57 -4.84
CA PHE A 79 9.85 -2.04 -6.16
C PHE A 79 11.16 -1.26 -6.15
N PHE A 80 11.80 -1.23 -7.32
CA PHE A 80 13.07 -0.51 -7.55
C PHE A 80 12.90 0.64 -8.54
N THR A 81 11.95 0.49 -9.46
CA THR A 81 11.65 1.43 -10.54
C THR A 81 10.14 1.58 -10.72
N ILE A 82 9.71 2.69 -11.31
CA ILE A 82 8.30 2.88 -11.66
C ILE A 82 7.94 2.05 -12.89
N ASP A 83 8.68 2.21 -13.98
CA ASP A 83 8.48 1.41 -15.19
C ASP A 83 9.37 0.18 -15.21
N HIS A 84 8.99 -0.77 -16.06
CA HIS A 84 9.78 -1.97 -16.28
C HIS A 84 11.15 -1.61 -16.87
N VAL A 85 12.19 -2.23 -16.36
CA VAL A 85 13.50 -2.19 -17.02
C VAL A 85 13.54 -3.35 -18.00
N ILE A 86 13.69 -3.04 -19.28
CA ILE A 86 13.74 -4.04 -20.36
C ILE A 86 15.21 -4.45 -20.55
N ASP A 87 15.44 -5.76 -20.70
CA ASP A 87 16.72 -6.30 -21.14
C ASP A 87 16.92 -5.99 -22.62
N GLY A 88 17.88 -5.13 -22.94
CA GLY A 88 18.16 -4.69 -24.31
C GLY A 88 18.63 -5.81 -25.25
N GLU A 89 19.14 -6.93 -24.72
CA GLU A 89 19.63 -8.04 -25.53
C GLU A 89 18.56 -9.11 -25.77
N LYS A 90 17.68 -9.33 -24.77
CA LYS A 90 16.66 -10.40 -24.81
C LYS A 90 15.24 -9.89 -25.06
N GLY A 91 15.02 -8.58 -25.02
CA GLY A 91 13.70 -7.96 -25.13
C GLY A 91 12.74 -8.25 -23.97
N GLY A 92 13.17 -8.99 -22.95
CA GLY A 92 12.37 -9.38 -21.79
C GLY A 92 12.40 -8.34 -20.67
N ILE A 93 11.47 -8.44 -19.72
CA ILE A 93 11.47 -7.59 -18.52
C ILE A 93 12.58 -8.08 -17.58
N LYS A 94 13.61 -7.26 -17.38
CA LYS A 94 14.69 -7.50 -16.42
C LYS A 94 14.24 -7.19 -14.99
N LEU A 95 13.55 -6.06 -14.80
CA LEU A 95 12.98 -5.66 -13.51
C LEU A 95 11.55 -5.19 -13.70
N LYS A 96 10.63 -5.80 -12.94
CA LYS A 96 9.22 -5.42 -12.94
C LYS A 96 9.01 -4.17 -12.08
N GLY A 97 8.80 -3.04 -12.74
CA GLY A 97 8.43 -1.78 -12.10
C GLY A 97 7.05 -1.77 -11.43
N LEU A 98 6.80 -0.72 -10.65
CA LEU A 98 5.57 -0.50 -9.89
C LEU A 98 4.34 -0.13 -10.75
N SER A 99 4.53 0.28 -12.01
CA SER A 99 3.47 0.81 -12.87
C SER A 99 2.27 -0.13 -13.04
N THR A 100 2.52 -1.42 -13.26
CA THR A 100 1.44 -2.43 -13.37
C THR A 100 0.67 -2.59 -12.07
N TRP A 101 1.34 -2.45 -10.92
CA TRP A 101 0.70 -2.59 -9.62
C TRP A 101 -0.28 -1.45 -9.34
N PHE A 102 -0.01 -0.23 -9.80
CA PHE A 102 -0.99 0.86 -9.73
C PHE A 102 -2.25 0.56 -10.54
N ASN A 103 -2.09 -0.01 -11.75
CA ASN A 103 -3.23 -0.42 -12.56
C ASN A 103 -4.02 -1.56 -11.89
N ASP A 104 -3.33 -2.54 -11.29
CA ASP A 104 -3.96 -3.63 -10.54
C ASP A 104 -4.76 -3.07 -9.33
N CYS A 105 -4.19 -2.09 -8.62
CA CYS A 105 -4.86 -1.44 -7.50
C CYS A 105 -6.14 -0.70 -7.93
N TRP A 106 -6.05 0.07 -9.02
CA TRP A 106 -7.19 0.79 -9.55
C TRP A 106 -8.28 -0.16 -10.04
N THR A 107 -7.92 -1.18 -10.82
CA THR A 107 -8.91 -2.09 -11.43
C THR A 107 -9.60 -2.99 -10.40
N ARG A 108 -8.90 -3.41 -9.34
CA ARG A 108 -9.47 -4.29 -8.31
C ARG A 108 -10.18 -3.55 -7.19
N TYR A 109 -9.69 -2.37 -6.82
CA TYR A 109 -10.13 -1.68 -5.60
C TYR A 109 -10.65 -0.26 -5.86
N TYR A 110 -10.59 0.25 -7.09
CA TYR A 110 -10.83 1.68 -7.40
C TYR A 110 -9.99 2.60 -6.51
N ALA A 111 -8.77 2.18 -6.19
CA ALA A 111 -7.87 2.90 -5.32
C ALA A 111 -6.81 3.64 -6.15
N ASP A 112 -6.74 4.95 -5.99
CA ASP A 112 -5.78 5.81 -6.69
C ASP A 112 -4.95 6.68 -5.74
N THR A 113 -5.32 6.76 -4.46
CA THR A 113 -4.70 7.70 -3.51
C THR A 113 -3.66 7.01 -2.65
N PHE A 114 -2.43 7.55 -2.65
CA PHE A 114 -1.28 7.02 -1.94
C PHE A 114 -0.62 8.10 -1.08
N TYR A 115 -0.43 7.78 0.20
CA TYR A 115 0.24 8.66 1.14
C TYR A 115 1.75 8.42 1.15
N PHE A 116 2.54 9.49 1.29
CA PHE A 116 3.99 9.39 1.37
C PHE A 116 4.57 10.39 2.38
N HIS A 117 5.77 10.11 2.88
CA HIS A 117 6.54 11.00 3.75
C HIS A 117 8.05 10.73 3.59
N GLN A 118 8.74 11.49 2.74
CA GLN A 118 10.19 11.38 2.48
C GLN A 118 10.74 12.73 1.98
N ASP A 119 12.05 12.82 1.76
CA ASP A 119 12.72 14.02 1.26
C ASP A 119 12.20 14.45 -0.11
N HIS A 120 12.22 15.77 -0.35
CA HIS A 120 11.61 16.38 -1.52
C HIS A 120 12.20 15.86 -2.84
N GLU A 121 13.53 15.72 -2.92
CA GLU A 121 14.23 15.37 -4.16
C GLU A 121 13.88 13.94 -4.59
N THR A 122 13.93 12.98 -3.66
CA THR A 122 13.54 11.59 -3.92
C THR A 122 12.08 11.51 -4.35
N CYS A 123 11.16 12.13 -3.61
CA CYS A 123 9.74 12.12 -3.95
C CYS A 123 9.46 12.77 -5.31
N GLN A 124 10.06 13.92 -5.59
CA GLN A 124 9.85 14.64 -6.85
C GLN A 124 10.28 13.78 -8.05
N LYS A 125 11.46 13.13 -7.96
CA LYS A 125 11.97 12.25 -9.00
C LYS A 125 10.98 11.13 -9.34
N TYR A 126 10.54 10.36 -8.35
CA TYR A 126 9.66 9.21 -8.59
C TYR A 126 8.23 9.63 -8.99
N ARG A 127 7.70 10.70 -8.41
CA ARG A 127 6.38 11.23 -8.81
C ARG A 127 6.38 11.72 -10.26
N LEU A 128 7.46 12.38 -10.70
CA LEU A 128 7.61 12.77 -12.11
C LEU A 128 7.66 11.55 -13.03
N GLN A 129 8.34 10.47 -12.62
CA GLN A 129 8.32 9.21 -13.38
C GLN A 129 6.91 8.63 -13.49
N VAL A 130 6.14 8.62 -12.41
CA VAL A 130 4.75 8.13 -12.43
C VAL A 130 3.85 8.96 -13.37
N VAL A 131 3.95 10.29 -13.30
CA VAL A 131 3.19 11.19 -14.17
C VAL A 131 3.54 10.96 -15.63
N ARG A 132 4.82 10.76 -15.95
CA ARG A 132 5.32 10.59 -17.32
C ARG A 132 5.18 9.17 -17.87
N SER A 133 5.00 8.16 -17.02
CA SER A 133 4.93 6.76 -17.43
C SER A 133 3.73 6.51 -18.36
N PRO A 134 3.91 5.99 -19.58
CA PRO A 134 2.78 5.58 -20.41
C PRO A 134 2.15 4.26 -19.93
N MET A 135 2.81 3.53 -19.03
CA MET A 135 2.36 2.23 -18.52
C MET A 135 1.27 2.34 -17.45
N ILE A 136 1.06 3.54 -16.90
CA ILE A 136 0.09 3.80 -15.84
C ILE A 136 -1.14 4.47 -16.46
N ALA A 137 -2.23 3.72 -16.58
CA ALA A 137 -3.46 4.17 -17.22
C ALA A 137 -4.20 5.19 -16.35
N ASN A 138 -4.41 4.89 -15.07
CA ASN A 138 -4.95 5.84 -14.10
C ASN A 138 -3.82 6.38 -13.23
N LYS A 139 -3.56 7.69 -13.29
CA LYS A 139 -2.47 8.31 -12.53
C LYS A 139 -2.82 8.33 -11.04
N PRO A 140 -2.00 7.71 -10.17
CA PRO A 140 -2.25 7.77 -8.74
C PRO A 140 -2.09 9.20 -8.22
N HIS A 141 -2.94 9.55 -7.27
CA HIS A 141 -2.87 10.78 -6.50
C HIS A 141 -1.95 10.59 -5.29
N PHE A 142 -0.88 11.37 -5.21
CA PHE A 142 0.06 11.33 -4.08
C PHE A 142 -0.19 12.47 -3.11
N VAL A 143 -0.38 12.13 -1.84
CA VAL A 143 -0.62 13.08 -0.76
C VAL A 143 0.50 12.98 0.26
N GLU A 144 1.20 14.09 0.48
CA GLU A 144 2.25 14.16 1.50
C GLU A 144 1.61 14.17 2.89
N ILE A 145 2.02 13.24 3.74
CA ILE A 145 1.73 13.26 5.17
C ILE A 145 2.97 13.81 5.87
N LYS A 146 2.75 14.64 6.88
CA LYS A 146 3.81 15.18 7.72
C LYS A 146 3.60 14.68 9.13
N TRP A 147 4.59 14.00 9.67
CA TRP A 147 4.77 13.78 11.10
C TRP A 147 6.14 14.35 11.49
N SER A 148 6.24 14.83 12.73
CA SER A 148 7.48 15.42 13.26
C SER A 148 8.44 14.38 13.80
N ASP A 149 7.93 13.21 14.18
CA ASP A 149 8.66 12.15 14.85
C ASP A 149 8.21 10.80 14.29
N ASP A 150 9.17 9.98 13.87
CA ASP A 150 8.90 8.63 13.37
C ASP A 150 8.32 7.73 14.48
N ASN A 151 8.66 7.98 15.74
CA ASN A 151 8.05 7.30 16.89
C ASN A 151 6.54 7.56 16.98
N GLN A 152 6.08 8.75 16.58
CA GLN A 152 4.66 9.06 16.56
C GLN A 152 3.94 8.20 15.52
N ALA A 153 4.52 8.07 14.32
CA ALA A 153 3.97 7.24 13.27
C ALA A 153 4.01 5.74 13.63
N MET A 154 5.06 5.30 14.33
CA MET A 154 5.13 3.94 14.87
C MET A 154 4.13 3.68 15.98
N HIS A 155 3.89 4.66 16.86
CA HIS A 155 2.86 4.55 17.88
C HIS A 155 1.48 4.29 17.25
N THR A 156 1.15 4.97 16.15
CA THR A 156 -0.08 4.72 15.39
C THR A 156 -0.16 3.27 14.85
N VAL A 157 0.95 2.70 14.39
CA VAL A 157 0.98 1.30 13.95
C VAL A 157 0.67 0.38 15.13
N PHE A 158 1.37 0.52 16.25
CA PHE A 158 1.20 -0.33 17.44
C PHE A 158 -0.17 -0.18 18.08
N GLU A 159 -0.69 1.04 18.19
CA GLU A 159 -2.03 1.30 18.72
C GLU A 159 -3.08 0.52 17.92
N LYS A 160 -3.07 0.64 16.58
CA LYS A 160 -4.05 -0.06 15.74
C LYS A 160 -3.86 -1.58 15.77
N ASP A 161 -2.63 -2.06 15.87
CA ASP A 161 -2.35 -3.49 15.98
C ASP A 161 -2.87 -4.08 17.30
N ILE A 162 -2.55 -3.45 18.43
CA ILE A 162 -3.00 -3.85 19.77
C ILE A 162 -4.52 -3.81 19.87
N LEU A 163 -5.15 -2.75 19.35
CA LEU A 163 -6.61 -2.61 19.32
C LEU A 163 -7.30 -3.52 18.29
N GLN A 164 -6.55 -4.38 17.59
CA GLN A 164 -7.06 -5.28 16.55
C GLN A 164 -7.78 -4.56 15.39
N GLN A 165 -7.46 -3.28 15.19
CA GLN A 165 -7.96 -2.41 14.13
C GLN A 165 -7.08 -2.45 12.87
N LEU A 166 -6.01 -3.22 12.89
CA LEU A 166 -5.12 -3.44 11.77
C LEU A 166 -4.98 -4.94 11.50
N LYS A 167 -5.12 -5.35 10.25
CA LYS A 167 -4.96 -6.72 9.77
C LYS A 167 -4.06 -6.74 8.55
N TYR A 168 -3.03 -7.57 8.57
CA TYR A 168 -2.08 -7.79 7.49
C TYR A 168 -1.65 -9.26 7.48
N SER A 169 -1.09 -9.72 6.36
CA SER A 169 -0.61 -11.10 6.23
C SER A 169 0.60 -11.35 7.13
N LYS A 170 0.63 -12.50 7.82
CA LYS A 170 1.79 -12.95 8.60
C LYS A 170 2.97 -13.38 7.74
N ASP A 171 2.73 -13.66 6.46
CA ASP A 171 3.79 -13.97 5.50
C ASP A 171 4.30 -12.71 4.77
N GLY A 172 3.62 -11.58 4.97
CA GLY A 172 3.92 -10.32 4.28
C GLY A 172 5.14 -9.59 4.83
N LYS A 173 5.78 -8.78 3.99
CA LYS A 173 6.98 -8.01 4.37
C LYS A 173 6.68 -6.97 5.44
N VAL A 174 5.45 -6.47 5.51
CA VAL A 174 5.00 -5.59 6.59
C VAL A 174 5.14 -6.27 7.95
N TYR A 175 4.66 -7.51 8.09
CA TYR A 175 4.78 -8.26 9.34
C TYR A 175 6.24 -8.58 9.66
N GLN A 176 7.00 -9.04 8.66
CA GLN A 176 8.43 -9.34 8.83
C GLN A 176 9.18 -8.12 9.35
N GLN A 177 9.01 -6.95 8.72
CA GLN A 177 9.68 -5.72 9.15
C GLN A 177 9.18 -5.19 10.50
N LEU A 178 7.93 -5.46 10.88
CA LEU A 178 7.44 -5.15 12.23
C LEU A 178 8.16 -6.00 13.30
N GLN A 179 8.42 -7.28 13.01
CA GLN A 179 9.22 -8.13 13.89
C GLN A 179 10.69 -7.70 13.94
N GLU A 180 11.27 -7.36 12.79
CA GLU A 180 12.64 -6.84 12.69
C GLU A 180 12.78 -5.53 13.48
N TYR A 181 11.83 -4.59 13.36
CA TYR A 181 11.82 -3.33 14.11
C TYR A 181 11.79 -3.51 15.63
N ASN A 182 11.07 -4.52 16.11
CA ASN A 182 11.03 -4.83 17.55
C ASN A 182 12.38 -5.35 18.08
N ALA A 183 13.23 -5.90 17.21
CA ALA A 183 14.56 -6.36 17.55
C ALA A 183 15.63 -5.27 17.36
N ASP A 184 15.48 -4.44 16.31
CA ASP A 184 16.38 -3.34 15.97
C ASP A 184 15.55 -2.12 15.53
N GLN A 185 15.58 -1.04 16.31
CA GLN A 185 14.77 0.15 16.01
C GLN A 185 15.49 1.12 15.05
N ASP A 186 16.79 0.93 14.83
CA ASP A 186 17.61 1.84 14.01
C ASP A 186 17.67 1.43 12.53
N GLY A 187 17.12 0.27 12.19
CA GLY A 187 17.08 -0.25 10.83
C GLY A 187 16.18 0.54 9.87
N VAL A 188 16.38 0.32 8.57
CA VAL A 188 15.57 0.92 7.51
C VAL A 188 14.50 -0.07 7.05
N TYR A 189 13.23 0.28 7.29
CA TYR A 189 12.10 -0.62 7.06
C TYR A 189 11.10 -0.03 6.03
N PRO A 190 11.34 -0.14 4.71
CA PRO A 190 10.47 0.49 3.71
C PRO A 190 9.01 0.03 3.72
N ALA A 191 8.74 -1.26 3.98
CA ALA A 191 7.39 -1.78 4.06
C ALA A 191 6.64 -1.19 5.27
N LEU A 192 7.30 -1.17 6.43
CA LEU A 192 6.76 -0.55 7.63
C LEU A 192 6.58 0.96 7.45
N HIS A 193 7.51 1.65 6.80
CA HIS A 193 7.38 3.07 6.46
C HIS A 193 6.19 3.35 5.56
N SER A 194 5.97 2.51 4.55
CA SER A 194 4.80 2.63 3.67
C SER A 194 3.50 2.43 4.45
N LEU A 195 3.46 1.49 5.41
CA LEU A 195 2.32 1.31 6.30
C LEU A 195 2.10 2.53 7.20
N LYS A 196 3.15 3.07 7.83
CA LYS A 196 3.08 4.32 8.62
C LYS A 196 2.41 5.42 7.81
N CYS A 197 2.86 5.62 6.57
CA CYS A 197 2.27 6.61 5.65
C CYS A 197 0.77 6.38 5.44
N ALA A 198 0.37 5.13 5.18
CA ALA A 198 -1.03 4.77 4.97
C ALA A 198 -1.89 5.08 6.21
N LEU A 199 -1.45 4.63 7.39
CA LEU A 199 -2.19 4.78 8.64
C LEU A 199 -2.31 6.24 9.08
N SER A 200 -1.22 7.00 9.04
CA SER A 200 -1.26 8.43 9.35
C SER A 200 -2.14 9.20 8.35
N GLY A 201 -2.20 8.76 7.09
CA GLY A 201 -3.11 9.31 6.11
C GLY A 201 -4.58 9.05 6.43
N TYR A 202 -4.93 7.87 6.95
CA TYR A 202 -6.29 7.59 7.42
C TYR A 202 -6.70 8.43 8.63
N ASP A 203 -5.77 8.73 9.53
CA ASP A 203 -6.05 9.52 10.73
C ASP A 203 -6.16 11.01 10.39
N ARG A 204 -5.38 11.49 9.42
CA ARG A 204 -5.43 12.88 8.94
C ARG A 204 -6.61 13.15 8.00
N TYR A 205 -6.97 12.19 7.16
CA TYR A 205 -8.01 12.32 6.14
C TYR A 205 -9.05 11.19 6.27
N PRO A 206 -9.88 11.21 7.32
CA PRO A 206 -10.89 10.18 7.55
C PRO A 206 -11.93 10.14 6.43
N ALA A 207 -12.55 8.97 6.26
CA ALA A 207 -13.66 8.81 5.32
C ALA A 207 -14.79 9.78 5.66
N ARG A 208 -15.40 10.41 4.64
CA ARG A 208 -16.59 11.22 4.83
C ARG A 208 -17.79 10.29 5.05
N ILE A 209 -18.13 10.05 6.30
CA ILE A 209 -19.38 9.36 6.67
C ILE A 209 -20.46 10.44 6.71
N MET A 210 -21.24 10.57 5.63
CA MET A 210 -22.49 11.34 5.70
C MET A 210 -23.52 10.43 6.38
N ASN A 211 -23.92 10.81 7.59
CA ASN A 211 -25.09 10.24 8.29
C ASN A 211 -26.37 10.56 7.54
#